data_AF-A0A6L6YDC9-F1
#
_entry.id   AF-A0A6L6YDC9-F1
#
_cell.length_a   1.000
_cell.length_b   1.000
_cell.length_c   1.000
_cell.angle_alpha   90.00
_cell.angle_beta   90.00
_cell.angle_gamma   90.00
#
_symmetry.space_group_name_H-M   'P 1'
#
loop_
_entity.id
_entity.type
_entity.pdbx_description
1 polymer ?
#
loop_
_entity_poly.entity_id
_entity_poly.type
_entity_poly.pdbx_seq_one_letter_code
_entity_poly.pdbx_strand_id
1 'polypeptide(L)'
;MENSSQSSGADQMNAAIPEGADLPSLDDPQEVNYLLYSHALAVANRLSEAARKHVSRQEVIDVDKKASAFLASALLGKNPAYAPAKVNTPETIERRLRSALSNRLSQVGLTEHDVVDSRDFMQVAMFMFTNEVHELIQEIEKNPDTIVEEGPIKLNALLGKWGQLITKEHLDA
;
A
#
# COMPACT_ATOMS: atom_id res chain seq x y z
N MET A 1 17.21 41.41 -5.61
CA MET A 1 16.00 40.59 -5.78
C MET A 1 16.45 39.28 -6.41
N GLU A 2 16.87 38.32 -5.59
CA GLU A 2 17.12 36.96 -6.04
C GLU A 2 15.89 36.15 -5.66
N ASN A 3 15.13 35.74 -6.69
CA ASN A 3 13.96 34.91 -6.52
C ASN A 3 14.43 33.46 -6.64
N SER A 4 14.71 32.84 -5.50
CA SER A 4 14.96 31.40 -5.39
C SER A 4 13.65 30.67 -5.63
N SER A 5 13.36 30.34 -6.88
CA SER A 5 12.22 29.50 -7.24
C SER A 5 12.37 28.14 -6.58
N GLN A 6 11.62 27.93 -5.50
CA GLN A 6 11.34 26.61 -4.96
C GLN A 6 10.61 25.80 -6.04
N SER A 7 11.34 24.88 -6.66
CA SER A 7 10.78 23.80 -7.47
C SER A 7 9.75 23.06 -6.62
N SER A 8 8.48 23.15 -7.02
CA SER A 8 7.40 22.43 -6.35
C SER A 8 7.68 20.92 -6.42
N GLY A 9 7.47 20.20 -5.32
CA GLY A 9 7.69 18.75 -5.23
C GLY A 9 6.87 17.90 -6.21
N ALA A 10 5.96 18.52 -6.98
CA ALA A 10 5.19 17.84 -8.02
C ALA A 10 6.00 17.58 -9.31
N ASP A 11 6.98 18.42 -9.63
CA ASP A 11 7.78 18.26 -10.87
C ASP A 11 8.78 17.10 -10.79
N GLN A 12 9.14 16.64 -9.58
CA GLN A 12 10.10 15.54 -9.40
C GLN A 12 9.47 14.15 -9.59
N MET A 13 8.15 14.01 -9.53
CA MET A 13 7.47 12.72 -9.72
C MET A 13 7.28 12.33 -11.19
N ASN A 14 7.60 13.25 -12.12
CA ASN A 14 7.48 13.06 -13.57
C ASN A 14 8.85 12.94 -14.27
N ALA A 15 9.91 12.61 -13.54
CA ALA A 15 11.18 12.26 -14.16
C ALA A 15 10.94 11.09 -15.12
N ALA A 16 11.12 11.34 -16.42
CA ALA A 16 11.00 10.32 -17.45
C ALA A 16 11.95 9.16 -17.08
N ILE A 17 11.40 7.95 -16.99
CA ILE A 17 12.19 6.75 -16.74
C ILE A 17 13.22 6.64 -17.88
N PRO A 18 14.53 6.55 -17.57
CA PRO A 18 15.56 6.44 -18.60
C PRO A 18 15.29 5.25 -19.53
N GLU A 19 15.38 5.48 -20.83
CA GLU A 19 15.25 4.43 -21.84
C GLU A 19 16.31 3.34 -21.58
N GLY A 20 15.87 2.10 -21.33
CA GLY A 20 16.73 0.96 -21.00
C GLY A 20 17.03 0.74 -19.52
N ALA A 21 16.35 1.45 -18.60
CA ALA A 21 16.41 1.13 -17.18
C ALA A 21 15.82 -0.27 -16.90
N ASP A 22 16.53 -1.07 -16.10
CA ASP A 22 15.98 -2.32 -15.57
C ASP A 22 14.93 -1.97 -14.51
N LEU A 23 13.67 -2.27 -14.82
CA LEU A 23 12.55 -1.90 -13.95
C LEU A 23 12.31 -2.99 -12.91
N PRO A 24 11.99 -2.63 -11.66
CA PRO A 24 11.61 -3.59 -10.64
C PRO A 24 10.38 -4.39 -11.08
N SER A 25 10.30 -5.65 -10.66
CA SER A 25 9.20 -6.55 -11.02
C SER A 25 8.42 -6.98 -9.79
N LEU A 26 7.09 -6.95 -9.89
CA LEU A 26 6.21 -7.50 -8.85
C LEU A 26 6.19 -9.03 -8.82
N ASP A 27 6.92 -9.70 -9.72
CA ASP A 27 7.22 -11.12 -9.56
C ASP A 27 8.21 -11.38 -8.40
N ASP A 28 9.04 -10.38 -8.05
CA ASP A 28 9.95 -10.45 -6.91
C ASP A 28 9.21 -10.20 -5.59
N PRO A 29 9.18 -11.17 -4.65
CA PRO A 29 8.55 -10.98 -3.34
C PRO A 29 9.17 -9.84 -2.52
N GLN A 30 10.46 -9.54 -2.70
CA GLN A 30 11.12 -8.45 -2.00
C GLN A 30 10.59 -7.09 -2.48
N GLU A 31 10.33 -6.95 -3.77
CA GLU A 31 9.75 -5.74 -4.33
C GLU A 31 8.30 -5.52 -3.87
N VAL A 32 7.50 -6.60 -3.80
CA VAL A 32 6.16 -6.53 -3.24
C VAL A 32 6.19 -6.12 -1.77
N ASN A 33 7.12 -6.67 -0.99
CA ASN A 33 7.29 -6.29 0.41
C ASN A 33 7.72 -4.82 0.54
N TYR A 34 8.64 -4.35 -0.30
CA TYR A 34 9.08 -2.95 -0.33
C TYR A 34 7.92 -2.00 -0.66
N LEU A 35 7.09 -2.35 -1.66
CA LEU A 35 5.91 -1.59 -2.04
C LEU A 35 4.91 -1.46 -0.87
N LEU A 36 4.61 -2.56 -0.17
CA LEU A 36 3.73 -2.57 0.99
C LEU A 36 4.34 -1.77 2.17
N TYR A 37 5.63 -1.94 2.44
CA TYR A 37 6.35 -1.21 3.48
C TYR A 37 6.34 0.30 3.23
N SER A 38 6.66 0.72 2.01
CA SER A 38 6.67 2.14 1.60
C SER A 38 5.30 2.78 1.82
N HIS A 39 4.22 2.06 1.46
CA HIS A 39 2.86 2.51 1.72
C HIS A 39 2.56 2.62 3.22
N ALA A 40 2.91 1.61 4.02
CA ALA A 40 2.70 1.62 5.46
C ALA A 40 3.46 2.76 6.16
N LEU A 41 4.71 3.02 5.74
CA LEU A 41 5.50 4.16 6.23
C LEU A 41 4.84 5.49 5.89
N ALA A 42 4.30 5.63 4.67
CA ALA A 42 3.60 6.84 4.26
C ALA A 42 2.32 7.08 5.10
N VAL A 43 1.58 6.01 5.42
CA VAL A 43 0.42 6.08 6.34
C VAL A 43 0.86 6.52 7.74
N ALA A 44 1.92 5.91 8.29
CA ALA A 44 2.44 6.26 9.61
C ALA A 44 2.87 7.74 9.70
N ASN A 45 3.56 8.25 8.68
CA ASN A 45 3.96 9.66 8.62
C ASN A 45 2.74 10.59 8.64
N ARG A 46 1.68 10.27 7.87
CA ARG A 46 0.45 11.07 7.85
C ARG A 46 -0.28 11.08 9.19
N LEU A 47 -0.34 9.93 9.86
CA LEU A 47 -0.93 9.82 11.19
C LEU A 47 -0.14 10.64 12.23
N SER A 48 1.18 10.62 12.16
CA SER A 48 2.05 11.46 13.00
C SER A 48 1.79 12.96 12.78
N GLU A 49 1.65 13.39 11.54
CA GLU A 49 1.31 14.79 11.22
C GLU A 49 -0.09 15.20 11.70
N ALA A 50 -1.08 14.30 11.60
CA ALA A 50 -2.41 14.53 12.18
C ALA A 50 -2.36 14.63 13.71
N ALA A 51 -1.59 13.78 14.38
CA ALA A 51 -1.42 13.83 15.83
C ALA A 51 -0.79 15.16 16.29
N ARG A 52 0.10 15.74 15.48
CA ARG A 52 0.68 17.08 15.67
C ARG A 52 -0.27 18.23 15.33
N LYS A 53 -1.51 17.93 14.92
CA LYS A 53 -2.55 18.88 14.48
C LYS A 53 -2.15 19.71 13.25
N HIS A 54 -1.26 19.17 12.41
CA HIS A 54 -0.88 19.82 11.15
C HIS A 54 -1.88 19.55 10.02
N VAL A 55 -2.66 18.46 10.11
CA VAL A 55 -3.67 18.07 9.13
C VAL A 55 -4.93 17.54 9.84
N SER A 56 -6.08 17.65 9.19
CA SER A 56 -7.33 17.12 9.74
C SER A 56 -7.45 15.61 9.55
N ARG A 57 -8.27 14.93 10.38
CA ARG A 57 -8.54 13.49 10.22
C ARG A 57 -9.17 13.16 8.87
N GLN A 58 -10.07 14.02 8.38
CA GLN A 58 -10.71 13.82 7.08
C GLN A 58 -9.69 13.91 5.94
N GLU A 59 -8.76 14.87 6.03
CA GLU A 59 -7.68 15.03 5.07
C GLU A 59 -6.76 13.81 5.03
N VAL A 60 -6.42 13.22 6.18
CA VAL A 60 -5.67 11.95 6.23
C VAL A 60 -6.42 10.84 5.50
N ILE A 61 -7.72 10.68 5.76
CA ILE A 61 -8.55 9.65 5.11
C ILE A 61 -8.57 9.86 3.59
N ASP A 62 -8.72 11.10 3.11
CA ASP A 62 -8.80 11.39 1.68
C ASP A 62 -7.46 11.15 0.98
N VAL A 63 -6.35 11.46 1.64
CA VAL A 63 -4.99 11.15 1.12
C VAL A 63 -4.74 9.65 1.14
N ASP A 64 -5.15 8.94 2.20
CA ASP A 64 -5.00 7.49 2.30
C ASP A 64 -5.79 6.76 1.22
N LYS A 65 -7.04 7.16 0.94
CA LYS A 65 -7.82 6.62 -0.17
C LYS A 65 -7.10 6.77 -1.51
N LYS A 66 -6.50 7.94 -1.77
CA LYS A 66 -5.71 8.18 -2.99
C LYS A 66 -4.46 7.30 -3.01
N ALA A 67 -3.74 7.19 -1.89
CA ALA A 67 -2.57 6.34 -1.77
C ALA A 67 -2.90 4.86 -2.01
N SER A 68 -3.99 4.34 -1.43
CA SER A 68 -4.48 2.98 -1.68
C SER A 68 -4.83 2.78 -3.16
N ALA A 69 -5.38 3.79 -3.83
CA ALA A 69 -5.65 3.72 -5.27
C ALA A 69 -4.37 3.69 -6.12
N PHE A 70 -3.32 4.40 -5.72
CA PHE A 70 -2.00 4.30 -6.36
C PHE A 70 -1.37 2.92 -6.16
N LEU A 71 -1.43 2.38 -4.94
CA LEU A 71 -0.98 1.03 -4.64
C LEU A 71 -1.73 -0.01 -5.48
N ALA A 72 -3.06 0.11 -5.58
CA ALA A 72 -3.89 -0.74 -6.44
C ALA A 72 -3.49 -0.61 -7.93
N SER A 73 -3.17 0.60 -8.39
CA SER A 73 -2.69 0.83 -9.76
C SER A 73 -1.37 0.12 -10.05
N ALA A 74 -0.46 0.05 -9.07
CA ALA A 74 0.78 -0.72 -9.20
C ALA A 74 0.50 -2.22 -9.36
N LEU A 75 -0.35 -2.79 -8.50
CA LEU A 75 -0.73 -4.21 -8.57
C LEU A 75 -1.54 -4.57 -9.83
N LEU A 76 -2.23 -3.58 -10.41
CA LEU A 76 -2.92 -3.72 -11.70
C LEU A 76 -1.98 -3.60 -12.92
N GLY A 77 -0.67 -3.45 -12.72
CA GLY A 77 0.31 -3.28 -13.80
C GLY A 77 0.18 -1.96 -14.55
N LYS A 78 -0.50 -0.96 -13.96
CA LYS A 78 -0.73 0.37 -14.57
C LYS A 78 0.31 1.41 -14.16
N ASN A 79 1.20 1.06 -13.23
CA ASN A 79 2.29 1.93 -12.81
C ASN A 79 3.51 1.71 -13.72
N PRO A 80 3.95 2.71 -14.51
CA PRO A 80 5.07 2.57 -15.44
C PRO A 80 6.43 2.39 -14.75
N ALA A 81 6.52 2.61 -13.43
CA ALA A 81 7.73 2.37 -12.64
C ALA A 81 8.07 0.88 -12.48
N TYR A 82 7.19 -0.03 -12.91
CA TYR A 82 7.35 -1.47 -12.78
C TYR A 82 7.40 -2.17 -14.13
N ALA A 83 8.21 -3.22 -14.22
CA ALA A 83 8.18 -4.15 -15.33
C ALA A 83 6.85 -4.94 -15.33
N PRO A 84 6.34 -5.33 -16.51
CA PRO A 84 5.19 -6.24 -16.58
C PRO A 84 5.48 -7.57 -15.86
N ALA A 85 4.69 -7.88 -14.84
CA ALA A 85 4.78 -9.14 -14.09
C ALA A 85 4.26 -10.32 -14.93
N LYS A 86 4.95 -11.46 -14.86
CA LYS A 86 4.61 -12.70 -15.59
C LYS A 86 3.90 -13.72 -14.71
N VAL A 87 4.21 -13.76 -13.42
CA VAL A 87 3.67 -14.71 -12.44
C VAL A 87 2.60 -14.06 -11.57
N ASN A 88 2.91 -12.89 -11.01
CA ASN A 88 1.99 -12.09 -10.21
C ASN A 88 1.25 -11.12 -11.13
N THR A 89 0.55 -11.66 -12.13
CA THR A 89 -0.25 -10.84 -13.04
C THR A 89 -1.44 -10.21 -12.28
N PRO A 90 -2.00 -9.08 -12.77
CA PRO A 90 -3.17 -8.44 -12.15
C PRO A 90 -4.31 -9.43 -11.86
N GLU A 91 -4.64 -10.30 -12.82
CA GLU A 91 -5.73 -11.28 -12.71
C GLU A 91 -5.43 -12.34 -11.66
N THR A 92 -4.15 -12.68 -11.50
CA THR A 92 -3.71 -13.69 -10.52
C THR A 92 -3.72 -13.11 -9.11
N ILE A 93 -3.22 -11.88 -8.94
CA ILE A 93 -3.28 -11.13 -7.68
C ILE A 93 -4.74 -10.93 -7.27
N GLU A 94 -5.59 -10.44 -8.18
CA GLU A 94 -7.01 -10.22 -7.92
C GLU A 94 -7.69 -11.50 -7.44
N ARG A 95 -7.46 -12.63 -8.13
CA ARG A 95 -8.06 -13.91 -7.75
C ARG A 95 -7.67 -14.34 -6.35
N ARG A 96 -6.39 -14.21 -5.98
CA ARG A 96 -5.90 -14.53 -4.63
C ARG A 96 -6.55 -13.64 -3.58
N LEU A 97 -6.58 -12.33 -3.83
CA LEU A 97 -7.18 -11.35 -2.92
C LEU A 97 -8.69 -11.58 -2.77
N ARG A 98 -9.44 -11.84 -3.84
CA ARG A 98 -10.87 -12.14 -3.77
C ARG A 98 -11.13 -13.36 -2.89
N SER A 99 -10.35 -14.43 -3.10
CA SER A 99 -10.45 -15.64 -2.29
C SER A 99 -10.13 -15.38 -0.82
N ALA A 100 -9.10 -14.58 -0.53
CA ALA A 100 -8.64 -14.33 0.84
C ALA A 100 -9.49 -13.31 1.60
N LEU A 101 -10.14 -12.38 0.89
CA LEU A 101 -10.86 -11.26 1.48
C LEU A 101 -12.38 -11.43 1.46
N SER A 102 -12.94 -12.47 0.85
CA SER A 102 -14.39 -12.72 0.73
C SER A 102 -15.16 -12.53 2.05
N ASN A 103 -14.69 -13.14 3.13
CA ASN A 103 -15.28 -13.01 4.47
C ASN A 103 -15.17 -11.57 5.00
N ARG A 104 -14.06 -10.89 4.72
CA ARG A 104 -13.78 -9.53 5.23
C ARG A 104 -14.58 -8.46 4.47
N LEU A 105 -14.82 -8.65 3.17
CA LEU A 105 -15.70 -7.79 2.38
C LEU A 105 -17.11 -7.78 3.00
N SER A 106 -17.62 -8.96 3.37
CA SER A 106 -18.94 -9.09 3.98
C SER A 106 -19.03 -8.37 5.33
N GLN A 107 -17.95 -8.40 6.13
CA GLN A 107 -17.88 -7.69 7.42
C GLN A 107 -17.93 -6.16 7.27
N VAL A 108 -17.45 -5.62 6.16
CA VAL A 108 -17.51 -4.18 5.86
C VAL A 108 -18.75 -3.79 5.04
N GLY A 109 -19.72 -4.70 4.90
CA GLY A 109 -20.99 -4.46 4.21
C GLY A 109 -20.89 -4.47 2.69
N LEU A 110 -19.81 -5.02 2.13
CA LEU A 110 -19.63 -5.18 0.69
C LEU A 110 -19.86 -6.63 0.28
N THR A 111 -20.51 -6.81 -0.86
CA THR A 111 -20.69 -8.09 -1.53
C THR A 111 -19.78 -8.18 -2.75
N GLU A 112 -19.56 -9.39 -3.29
CA GLU A 112 -18.82 -9.55 -4.55
C GLU A 112 -19.50 -8.80 -5.72
N HIS A 113 -20.82 -8.59 -5.64
CA HIS A 113 -21.58 -7.80 -6.62
C HIS A 113 -21.34 -6.29 -6.50
N ASP A 114 -20.86 -5.79 -5.36
CA ASP A 114 -20.52 -4.36 -5.19
C ASP A 114 -19.14 -4.03 -5.75
N VAL A 115 -18.30 -5.04 -5.99
CA VAL A 115 -16.90 -4.91 -6.45
C VAL A 115 -16.62 -5.83 -7.64
N VAL A 116 -17.50 -5.79 -8.63
CA VAL A 116 -17.35 -6.59 -9.87
C VAL A 116 -16.17 -6.11 -10.69
N ASP A 117 -15.96 -4.80 -10.77
CA ASP A 117 -14.83 -4.22 -11.50
C ASP A 117 -13.51 -4.48 -10.77
N SER A 118 -12.52 -4.98 -11.50
CA SER A 118 -11.18 -5.30 -10.98
C SER A 118 -10.49 -4.10 -10.34
N ARG A 119 -10.64 -2.89 -10.91
CA ARG A 119 -10.05 -1.69 -10.35
C ARG A 119 -10.70 -1.36 -9.01
N ASP A 120 -12.02 -1.35 -8.96
CA ASP A 120 -12.75 -0.99 -7.74
C ASP A 120 -12.48 -2.00 -6.63
N PHE A 121 -12.47 -3.30 -6.95
CA PHE A 121 -12.06 -4.34 -6.02
C PHE A 121 -10.63 -4.14 -5.50
N MET A 122 -9.66 -3.91 -6.39
CA MET A 122 -8.27 -3.73 -5.98
C MET A 122 -8.08 -2.48 -5.12
N GLN A 123 -8.81 -1.39 -5.40
CA GLN A 123 -8.80 -0.19 -4.56
C GLN A 123 -9.35 -0.48 -3.16
N VAL A 124 -10.47 -1.21 -3.07
CA VAL A 124 -11.03 -1.63 -1.79
C VAL A 124 -10.04 -2.52 -1.03
N ALA A 125 -9.45 -3.53 -1.68
CA ALA A 125 -8.47 -4.41 -1.06
C ALA A 125 -7.27 -3.64 -0.50
N MET A 126 -6.72 -2.69 -1.25
CA MET A 126 -5.59 -1.87 -0.77
C MET A 126 -5.99 -0.87 0.31
N PHE A 127 -7.25 -0.42 0.33
CA PHE A 127 -7.77 0.37 1.43
C PHE A 127 -7.96 -0.47 2.70
N MET A 128 -8.32 -1.76 2.58
CA MET A 128 -8.35 -2.69 3.71
C MET A 128 -6.96 -2.92 4.30
N PHE A 129 -5.92 -3.06 3.46
CA PHE A 129 -4.53 -3.08 3.93
C PHE A 129 -4.18 -1.79 4.68
N THR A 130 -4.57 -0.64 4.12
CA THR A 130 -4.34 0.66 4.75
C THR A 130 -5.00 0.74 6.13
N ASN A 131 -6.24 0.28 6.27
CA ASN A 131 -6.93 0.22 7.56
C ASN A 131 -6.23 -0.71 8.56
N GLU A 132 -5.69 -1.87 8.13
CA GLU A 132 -4.89 -2.73 9.02
C GLU A 132 -3.60 -2.03 9.50
N VAL A 133 -2.98 -1.20 8.66
CA VAL A 133 -1.83 -0.37 9.10
C VAL A 133 -2.27 0.65 10.16
N HIS A 134 -3.43 1.29 9.98
CA HIS A 134 -3.99 2.19 11.00
C HIS A 134 -4.25 1.46 12.33
N GLU A 135 -4.88 0.29 12.28
CA GLU A 135 -5.17 -0.54 13.45
C GLU A 135 -3.88 -0.96 14.16
N LEU A 136 -2.86 -1.37 13.41
CA LEU A 136 -1.55 -1.73 13.92
C LEU A 136 -0.88 -0.56 14.65
N ILE A 137 -0.88 0.64 14.06
CA ILE A 137 -0.30 1.83 14.67
C ILE A 137 -1.02 2.17 15.97
N GLN A 138 -2.35 2.18 15.96
CA GLN A 138 -3.16 2.42 17.16
C GLN A 138 -2.95 1.37 18.24
N GLU A 139 -2.71 0.11 17.87
CA GLU A 139 -2.40 -0.96 18.81
C GLU A 139 -1.04 -0.72 19.49
N ILE A 140 -0.01 -0.43 18.70
CA ILE A 140 1.36 -0.19 19.18
C ILE A 140 1.42 1.08 20.04
N GLU A 141 0.67 2.13 19.68
CA GLU A 141 0.59 3.38 20.44
C GLU A 141 -0.02 3.22 21.84
N LYS A 142 -0.76 2.15 22.11
CA LYS A 142 -1.27 1.87 23.47
C LYS A 142 -0.15 1.59 24.46
N ASN A 143 1.00 1.09 23.98
CA ASN A 143 2.18 0.78 24.80
C ASN A 143 3.46 1.38 24.17
N PRO A 144 3.69 2.70 24.33
CA PRO A 144 4.80 3.39 23.68
C PRO A 144 6.20 2.85 24.04
N ASP A 145 6.34 2.21 25.20
CA ASP A 145 7.62 1.68 25.66
C ASP A 145 8.07 0.44 24.87
N THR A 146 7.15 -0.28 24.23
CA THR A 146 7.48 -1.52 23.49
C THR A 146 7.58 -1.32 21.98
N ILE A 147 7.39 -0.09 21.47
CA ILE A 147 7.39 0.21 20.02
C ILE A 147 8.67 -0.25 19.33
N VAL A 148 9.84 -0.03 19.95
CA VAL A 148 11.14 -0.38 19.36
C VAL A 148 11.31 -1.88 19.19
N GLU A 149 10.76 -2.67 20.13
CA GLU A 149 10.89 -4.13 20.15
C GLU A 149 9.75 -4.81 19.37
N GLU A 150 8.50 -4.47 19.68
CA GLU A 150 7.31 -5.10 19.12
C GLU A 150 6.87 -4.49 17.77
N GLY A 151 7.15 -3.21 17.54
CA GLY A 151 6.69 -2.50 16.35
C GLY A 151 7.18 -3.14 15.04
N PRO A 152 8.50 -3.37 14.88
CA PRO A 152 9.03 -4.06 13.71
C PRO A 152 8.46 -5.48 13.54
N ILE A 153 8.26 -6.22 14.64
CA ILE A 153 7.73 -7.59 14.60
C ILE A 153 6.30 -7.59 14.06
N LYS A 154 5.43 -6.74 14.62
CA LYS A 154 4.02 -6.67 14.22
C LYS A 154 3.87 -6.11 12.80
N LEU A 155 4.68 -5.12 12.41
CA LEU A 155 4.71 -4.62 11.03
C LEU A 155 5.14 -5.71 10.05
N ASN A 156 6.25 -6.41 10.31
CA ASN A 156 6.72 -7.49 9.45
C ASN A 156 5.70 -8.63 9.34
N ALA A 157 4.97 -8.94 10.42
CA ALA A 157 3.88 -9.91 10.37
C ALA A 157 2.72 -9.46 9.45
N LEU A 158 2.31 -8.19 9.53
CA LEU A 158 1.30 -7.62 8.65
C LEU A 158 1.75 -7.61 7.18
N LEU A 159 2.98 -7.17 6.92
CA LEU A 159 3.56 -7.14 5.58
C LEU A 159 3.72 -8.55 5.00
N GLY A 160 4.21 -9.52 5.80
CA GLY A 160 4.34 -10.91 5.38
C GLY A 160 3.00 -11.53 5.02
N LYS A 161 1.96 -11.29 5.82
CA LYS A 161 0.58 -11.72 5.52
C LYS A 161 0.11 -11.17 4.18
N TRP A 162 0.22 -9.86 3.94
CA TRP A 162 -0.23 -9.26 2.68
C TRP A 162 0.65 -9.63 1.49
N GLY A 163 1.96 -9.78 1.69
CA GLY A 163 2.90 -10.28 0.71
C GLY A 163 2.48 -11.66 0.21
N GLN A 164 2.17 -12.59 1.11
CA GLN A 164 1.67 -13.94 0.76
C GLN A 164 0.32 -13.94 0.02
N LEU A 165 -0.54 -12.94 0.25
CA LEU A 165 -1.79 -12.82 -0.52
C LEU A 165 -1.55 -12.32 -1.95
N ILE A 166 -0.51 -11.52 -2.15
CA ILE A 166 -0.19 -10.92 -3.44
C ILE A 166 0.71 -11.86 -4.27
N THR A 167 1.71 -12.48 -3.66
CA THR A 167 2.71 -13.29 -4.36
C THR A 167 2.37 -14.78 -4.38
N LYS A 168 2.99 -15.52 -5.31
CA LYS A 168 2.87 -16.98 -5.42
C LYS A 168 3.78 -17.73 -4.44
N GLU A 169 4.80 -17.08 -3.88
CA GLU A 169 5.80 -17.74 -3.05
C GLU A 169 5.44 -17.63 -1.57
N HIS A 170 5.54 -18.76 -0.87
CA HIS A 170 5.72 -18.74 0.57
C HIS A 170 6.99 -17.91 0.83
N LEU A 171 6.82 -16.74 1.44
CA LEU A 171 7.92 -16.11 2.17
C LEU A 171 8.31 -17.12 3.25
N ASP A 172 9.29 -17.97 2.96
CA ASP A 172 9.92 -18.80 3.97
C ASP A 172 10.49 -17.84 5.02
N ALA A 173 9.93 -17.95 6.23
CA ALA A 173 10.21 -17.11 7.39
C ALA A 173 11.63 -17.32 7.93
#